data_AF-F2I5N9-F1
#
_entry.id   AF-F2I5N9-F1
#
_cell.length_a   1.000
_cell.length_b   1.000
_cell.length_c   1.000
_cell.angle_alpha   90.00
_cell.angle_beta   90.00
_cell.angle_gamma   90.00
#
_symmetry.space_group_name_H-M   'P 1'
#
loop_
_entity.id
_entity.type
_entity.pdbx_description
1 polymer ?
#
loop_
_entity_poly.entity_id
_entity_poly.type
_entity_poly.pdbx_seq_one_letter_code
_entity_poly.pdbx_strand_id
1 'polypeptide(L)'
;MKNIVNAISQSVSLAIIIWAIMGAIYTQDWTYTAMLASVMFFGAVIGGSSAIYEYSSWPLLAKVSIHFTVSLLAFLLMNIINHWMPLEVPILVGAILQFALIFFAIWVCYYFYNRHKINQINQQLKKKKD
;
A
#
# COMPACT_ATOMS: atom_id res chain seq x y z
N MET A 1 1.99 -4.90 -23.94
CA MET A 1 1.08 -4.58 -22.81
C MET A 1 1.83 -4.34 -21.50
N LYS A 2 2.64 -5.28 -20.97
CA LYS A 2 3.39 -5.07 -19.70
C LYS A 2 4.23 -3.78 -19.66
N ASN A 3 4.95 -3.44 -20.75
CA ASN A 3 5.76 -2.22 -20.81
C ASN A 3 4.92 -0.93 -20.77
N ILE A 4 3.72 -0.95 -21.38
CA ILE A 4 2.79 0.19 -21.38
C ILE A 4 2.16 0.35 -20.00
N VAL A 5 1.73 -0.74 -19.36
CA VAL A 5 1.17 -0.70 -17.99
C VAL A 5 2.20 -0.19 -16.99
N ASN A 6 3.45 -0.64 -17.09
CA ASN A 6 4.53 -0.16 -16.24
C ASN A 6 4.83 1.33 -16.48
N ALA A 7 4.86 1.76 -17.74
CA ALA A 7 5.06 3.18 -18.09
C ALA A 7 3.93 4.05 -17.53
N ILE A 8 2.67 3.66 -17.72
CA ILE A 8 1.50 4.36 -17.18
C ILE A 8 1.58 4.43 -15.65
N SER A 9 1.88 3.32 -14.98
CA SER A 9 2.00 3.29 -13.52
C SER A 9 3.10 4.24 -13.02
N GLN A 10 4.25 4.28 -13.69
CA GLN A 10 5.35 5.20 -13.34
C GLN A 10 4.94 6.67 -13.56
N SER A 11 4.27 6.98 -14.66
CA SER A 11 3.78 8.33 -14.95
C SER A 11 2.73 8.79 -13.94
N VAL A 12 1.81 7.91 -13.50
CA VAL A 12 0.82 8.23 -12.47
C VAL A 12 1.50 8.52 -11.13
N SER A 13 2.45 7.69 -10.71
CA SER A 13 3.21 7.93 -9.48
C SER A 13 3.94 9.27 -9.51
N LEU A 14 4.58 9.59 -10.64
CA LEU A 14 5.26 10.87 -10.83
C LEU A 14 4.28 12.06 -10.76
N ALA A 15 3.11 11.94 -11.40
CA ALA A 15 2.08 12.97 -11.38
C ALA A 15 1.57 13.26 -9.96
N ILE A 16 1.35 12.21 -9.15
CA ILE A 16 0.93 12.34 -7.75
C ILE A 16 2.01 13.04 -6.92
N ILE A 17 3.28 12.69 -7.12
CA ILE A 17 4.41 13.33 -6.42
C ILE A 17 4.49 14.81 -6.75
N ILE A 18 4.40 15.17 -8.04
CA ILE A 18 4.43 16.57 -8.47
C ILE A 18 3.25 17.33 -7.87
N TRP A 19 2.03 16.77 -7.96
CA TRP A 19 0.83 17.40 -7.42
C TRP A 19 0.95 17.63 -5.90
N ALA A 20 1.46 16.64 -5.16
CA ALA A 20 1.67 16.74 -3.72
C ALA A 20 2.65 17.88 -3.35
N ILE A 21 3.78 17.97 -4.05
CA ILE A 21 4.80 19.01 -3.83
C ILE A 21 4.25 20.39 -4.19
N MET A 22 3.60 20.52 -5.35
CA MET A 22 3.02 21.79 -5.79
C MET A 22 1.95 22.27 -4.81
N GLY A 23 1.06 21.39 -4.36
CA GLY A 23 0.06 21.73 -3.35
C GLY A 23 0.70 22.21 -2.05
N ALA A 24 1.83 21.63 -1.63
CA ALA A 24 2.54 22.05 -0.41
C ALA A 24 3.14 23.46 -0.54
N ILE A 25 3.67 23.79 -1.72
CA ILE A 25 4.28 25.10 -2.00
C ILE A 25 3.21 26.20 -2.11
N TYR A 26 2.12 25.93 -2.83
CA TYR A 26 1.16 26.96 -3.22
C TYR A 26 -0.01 27.13 -2.26
N THR A 27 -0.43 26.08 -1.56
CA THR A 27 -1.63 26.16 -0.70
C THR A 27 -1.33 26.85 0.63
N GLN A 28 -0.07 26.77 1.11
CA GLN A 28 0.42 27.34 2.38
C GLN A 28 -0.53 27.15 3.59
N ASP A 29 -1.33 26.06 3.57
CA ASP A 29 -2.26 25.69 4.63
C ASP A 29 -1.63 24.58 5.48
N TRP A 30 -1.64 24.78 6.80
CA TRP A 30 -1.16 23.80 7.78
C TRP A 30 -1.91 22.48 7.70
N THR A 31 -3.21 22.54 7.40
CA THR A 31 -4.07 21.36 7.25
C THR A 31 -3.59 20.50 6.09
N TYR A 32 -3.31 21.12 4.94
CA TYR A 32 -2.81 20.42 3.76
C TYR A 32 -1.45 19.77 4.02
N THR A 33 -0.51 20.49 4.64
CA THR A 33 0.83 19.96 4.93
C THR A 33 0.79 18.83 5.96
N ALA A 34 -0.08 18.92 6.97
CA ALA A 34 -0.30 17.83 7.93
C ALA A 34 -0.90 16.57 7.27
N MET A 35 -1.88 16.74 6.38
CA MET A 35 -2.46 15.63 5.61
C MET A 35 -1.42 14.96 4.71
N LEU A 36 -0.62 15.75 4.01
CA LEU A 36 0.44 15.25 3.14
C LEU A 36 1.51 14.47 3.94
N ALA A 37 1.97 15.01 5.06
CA ALA A 37 2.91 14.33 5.95
C ALA A 37 2.34 13.00 6.46
N SER A 38 1.06 13.00 6.83
CA SER A 38 0.34 11.81 7.31
C SER A 38 0.24 10.71 6.25
N VAL A 39 -0.09 11.07 5.01
CA VAL A 39 -0.14 10.11 3.88
C VAL A 39 1.26 9.57 3.55
N MET A 40 2.30 10.41 3.59
CA MET A 40 3.68 9.95 3.38
C MET A 40 4.13 8.98 4.48
N PHE A 41 3.87 9.30 5.75
CA PHE A 41 4.14 8.40 6.87
C PHE A 41 3.37 7.08 6.72
N PHE A 42 2.10 7.16 6.37
CA PHE A 42 1.26 5.99 6.15
C PHE A 42 1.81 5.09 5.04
N GLY A 43 2.20 5.67 3.91
CA GLY A 43 2.84 4.97 2.80
C GLY A 43 4.15 4.31 3.19
N ALA A 44 4.98 4.99 3.99
CA ALA A 44 6.23 4.43 4.52
C ALA A 44 5.98 3.24 5.45
N VAL A 45 4.95 3.29 6.30
CA VAL A 45 4.59 2.17 7.20
C VAL A 45 4.09 0.95 6.41
N ILE A 46 3.20 1.15 5.44
CA ILE A 46 2.71 0.06 4.58
C ILE A 46 3.87 -0.52 3.76
N GLY A 47 4.65 0.33 3.10
CA GLY A 47 5.81 -0.10 2.30
C GLY A 47 6.84 -0.84 3.15
N GLY A 48 7.19 -0.30 4.32
CA GLY A 48 8.14 -0.91 5.24
C GLY A 48 7.65 -2.24 5.82
N SER A 49 6.39 -2.34 6.22
CA SER A 49 5.83 -3.59 6.73
C SER A 49 5.72 -4.69 5.65
N SER A 50 5.65 -4.32 4.37
CA SER A 50 5.72 -5.28 3.27
C SER A 50 7.07 -6.02 3.18
N ALA A 51 8.14 -5.52 3.81
CA ALA A 51 9.43 -6.22 3.87
C ALA A 51 9.33 -7.58 4.60
N ILE A 52 8.29 -7.79 5.43
CA ILE A 52 8.05 -9.08 6.11
C ILE A 52 7.88 -10.23 5.12
N TYR A 53 7.44 -9.98 3.88
CA TYR A 53 7.29 -11.04 2.88
C TYR A 53 8.64 -11.59 2.41
N GLU A 54 9.68 -10.75 2.40
CA GLU A 54 11.02 -11.09 1.92
C GLU A 54 11.91 -11.63 3.04
N TYR A 55 11.90 -10.99 4.22
CA TYR A 55 12.89 -11.27 5.27
C TYR A 55 12.41 -12.24 6.36
N SER A 56 11.11 -12.50 6.47
CA SER A 56 10.58 -13.43 7.48
C SER A 56 10.41 -14.84 6.93
N SER A 57 10.71 -15.85 7.74
CA SER A 57 10.41 -17.26 7.46
C SER A 57 8.99 -17.67 7.87
N TRP A 58 8.19 -16.74 8.38
CA TRP A 58 6.87 -17.05 8.93
C TRP A 58 5.88 -17.51 7.86
N PRO A 59 4.83 -18.26 8.24
CA PRO A 59 3.75 -18.65 7.33
C PRO A 59 3.12 -17.44 6.64
N LEU A 60 2.65 -17.64 5.40
CA LEU A 60 2.04 -16.57 4.61
C LEU A 60 0.91 -15.87 5.36
N LEU A 61 0.05 -16.63 6.06
CA LEU A 61 -1.05 -16.07 6.84
C LEU A 61 -0.56 -15.11 7.91
N ALA A 62 0.50 -15.48 8.66
CA ALA A 62 1.08 -14.62 9.69
C ALA A 62 1.66 -13.32 9.11
N LYS A 63 2.36 -13.42 7.96
CA LYS A 63 2.87 -12.25 7.22
C LYS A 63 1.75 -11.30 6.81
N VAL A 64 0.66 -11.85 6.28
CA VAL A 64 -0.54 -11.08 5.87
C VAL A 64 -1.21 -10.44 7.06
N SER A 65 -1.43 -11.18 8.14
CA SER A 65 -2.05 -10.67 9.36
C SER A 65 -1.26 -9.51 9.95
N ILE A 66 0.07 -9.60 9.99
CA ILE A 66 0.91 -8.50 10.47
C ILE A 66 0.84 -7.29 9.54
N HIS A 67 1.05 -7.49 8.24
CA HIS A 67 1.01 -6.40 7.26
C HIS A 67 -0.35 -5.68 7.32
N PHE A 68 -1.44 -6.43 7.37
CA PHE A 68 -2.79 -5.90 7.52
C PHE A 68 -2.96 -5.13 8.84
N THR A 69 -2.56 -5.72 9.96
CA THR A 69 -2.76 -5.11 11.29
C THR A 69 -1.97 -3.82 11.43
N VAL A 70 -0.69 -3.81 11.03
CA VAL A 70 0.16 -2.62 11.06
C VAL A 70 -0.41 -1.52 10.15
N SER A 71 -0.86 -1.89 8.95
CA SER A 71 -1.49 -0.95 8.02
C SER A 71 -2.80 -0.39 8.58
N LEU A 72 -3.63 -1.23 9.18
CA LEU A 72 -4.89 -0.79 9.77
C LEU A 72 -4.67 0.15 10.96
N LEU A 73 -3.74 -0.18 11.86
CA LEU A 73 -3.41 0.67 13.00
C LEU A 73 -2.85 2.02 12.55
N ALA A 74 -2.00 2.03 11.52
CA ALA A 74 -1.48 3.28 10.97
C ALA A 74 -2.61 4.13 10.34
N PHE A 75 -3.55 3.51 9.63
CA PHE A 75 -4.72 4.21 9.08
C PHE A 75 -5.58 4.84 10.20
N LEU A 76 -5.89 4.06 11.25
CA LEU A 76 -6.66 4.53 12.38
C LEU A 76 -5.95 5.65 13.15
N LEU A 77 -4.63 5.54 13.34
CA LEU A 77 -3.82 6.59 13.96
C LEU A 77 -3.87 7.89 13.14
N MET A 78 -3.73 7.80 11.82
CA MET A 78 -3.82 8.97 10.94
C MET A 78 -5.22 9.60 10.98
N ASN A 79 -6.28 8.79 11.07
CA ASN A 79 -7.63 9.29 11.23
C ASN A 79 -7.80 10.13 12.51
N ILE A 80 -7.23 9.66 13.62
CA ILE A 80 -7.29 10.38 14.90
C ILE A 80 -6.51 11.70 14.83
N ILE A 81 -5.31 11.69 14.24
CA ILE A 81 -4.43 12.87 14.16
C ILE A 81 -5.00 13.94 13.23
N ASN A 82 -5.57 13.54 12.10
CA ASN A 82 -6.02 14.48 11.07
C ASN A 82 -7.52 14.76 11.11
N HIS A 83 -8.26 14.09 12.00
CA HIS A 83 -9.72 14.17 12.08
C HIS A 83 -10.42 13.90 10.73
N TRP A 84 -9.90 12.93 9.94
CA TRP A 84 -10.46 12.62 8.62
C TRP A 84 -11.92 12.16 8.68
N MET A 85 -12.29 11.51 9.77
CA MET A 85 -13.60 10.90 9.95
C MET A 85 -14.03 10.94 11.42
N PRO A 86 -15.33 11.13 11.71
CA PRO A 86 -15.85 11.06 13.07
C PRO A 86 -15.52 9.73 13.75
N LEU A 87 -15.25 9.76 15.05
CA LEU A 87 -14.94 8.56 15.86
C LEU A 87 -16.20 7.82 16.33
N GLU A 88 -17.28 7.91 15.55
CA GLU A 88 -18.52 7.19 15.83
C GLU A 88 -18.36 5.71 15.46
N VAL A 89 -18.83 4.82 16.34
CA VAL A 89 -18.66 3.36 16.17
C VAL A 89 -19.17 2.84 14.82
N PRO A 90 -20.37 3.22 14.32
CA PRO A 90 -20.86 2.72 13.03
C PRO A 90 -19.95 3.13 11.87
N ILE A 91 -19.48 4.38 11.91
CA ILE A 91 -18.60 4.96 10.89
C ILE A 91 -17.23 4.28 10.92
N LEU A 92 -16.67 4.05 12.11
CA LEU A 92 -15.39 3.37 12.30
C LEU A 92 -15.42 1.92 11.80
N VAL A 93 -16.47 1.17 12.11
CA VAL A 93 -16.66 -0.20 11.63
C VAL A 93 -16.75 -0.22 10.10
N GLY A 94 -17.52 0.70 9.51
CA GLY A 94 -17.61 0.84 8.05
C GLY A 94 -16.24 1.10 7.40
N ALA A 95 -15.44 2.00 7.97
CA ALA A 95 -14.10 2.32 7.47
C ALA A 95 -13.13 1.14 7.59
N ILE A 96 -13.16 0.39 8.70
CA ILE A 96 -12.32 -0.81 8.87
C ILE A 96 -12.68 -1.87 7.82
N LEU A 97 -13.97 -2.11 7.57
CA LEU A 97 -14.43 -3.06 6.57
C LEU A 97 -14.02 -2.64 5.15
N GLN A 98 -14.19 -1.35 4.82
CA GLN A 98 -13.77 -0.81 3.53
C GLN A 98 -12.26 -0.90 3.35
N PHE A 99 -11.49 -0.57 4.38
CA PHE A 99 -10.04 -0.71 4.37
C PHE A 99 -9.62 -2.16 4.14
N ALA A 100 -10.22 -3.11 4.85
CA ALA A 100 -9.96 -4.53 4.68
C ALA A 100 -10.25 -4.99 3.25
N LEU A 101 -11.39 -4.60 2.69
CA LEU A 101 -11.76 -4.96 1.32
C LEU A 101 -10.73 -4.46 0.29
N ILE A 102 -10.33 -3.19 0.39
CA ILE A 102 -9.33 -2.59 -0.50
C ILE A 102 -7.96 -3.27 -0.32
N PHE A 103 -7.53 -3.45 0.93
CA PHE A 103 -6.25 -4.07 1.25
C PHE A 103 -6.16 -5.49 0.68
N PHE A 104 -7.18 -6.33 0.91
CA PHE A 104 -7.19 -7.70 0.42
C PHE A 104 -7.31 -7.75 -1.10
N ALA A 105 -8.09 -6.86 -1.74
CA ALA A 105 -8.15 -6.79 -3.20
C ALA A 105 -6.77 -6.51 -3.81
N ILE A 106 -6.05 -5.51 -3.29
CA ILE A 106 -4.70 -5.18 -3.73
C ILE A 106 -3.75 -6.35 -3.46
N TRP A 107 -3.76 -6.90 -2.25
CA TRP A 107 -2.88 -8.00 -1.87
C TRP A 107 -3.09 -9.24 -2.74
N VAL A 108 -4.33 -9.61 -3.05
CA VAL A 108 -4.66 -10.75 -3.92
C VAL A 108 -4.10 -10.53 -5.33
N CYS A 109 -4.23 -9.32 -5.88
CA CYS A 109 -3.63 -8.97 -7.18
C CYS A 109 -2.11 -9.17 -7.17
N TYR A 110 -1.42 -8.68 -6.14
CA TYR A 110 0.02 -8.87 -5.97
C TYR A 110 0.40 -10.33 -5.77
N TYR A 111 -0.39 -11.09 -5.01
CA TYR A 111 -0.17 -12.51 -4.79
C TYR A 111 -0.17 -13.29 -6.11
N PHE A 112 -1.20 -13.10 -6.95
CA PHE A 112 -1.27 -13.77 -8.24
C PHE A 112 -0.18 -13.31 -9.20
N TYR A 113 0.13 -12.02 -9.24
CA TYR A 113 1.23 -11.48 -10.04
C TYR A 113 2.57 -12.13 -9.67
N ASN A 114 2.89 -12.18 -8.37
CA ASN A 114 4.13 -12.76 -7.87
C ASN A 114 4.18 -14.27 -8.09
N ARG A 115 3.07 -14.99 -7.86
CA ARG A 115 2.97 -16.42 -8.15
C ARG A 115 3.22 -16.72 -9.62
N HIS A 116 2.65 -15.92 -10.53
CA HIS A 116 2.88 -16.06 -11.96
C HIS A 116 4.36 -15.82 -12.32
N LYS A 117 4.98 -14.77 -11.76
CA LYS A 117 6.39 -14.46 -11.98
C LYS A 117 7.32 -15.59 -11.51
N ILE A 118 7.07 -16.15 -10.32
CA ILE A 118 7.83 -17.29 -9.77
C ILE A 118 7.71 -18.51 -10.70
N ASN A 119 6.51 -18.81 -11.19
CA ASN A 119 6.30 -19.94 -12.11
C ASN A 119 7.07 -19.75 -13.43
N GLN A 120 7.12 -18.53 -13.98
CA GLN A 120 7.91 -18.23 -15.17
C GLN A 120 9.40 -18.47 -14.95
N ILE A 121 9.95 -18.01 -13.82
CA ILE A 121 11.35 -18.21 -13.45
C ILE A 121 11.67 -19.70 -13.33
N ASN A 122 10.84 -20.45 -12.61
CA ASN A 122 11.02 -21.89 -12.43
C ASN A 122 10.98 -22.67 -13.76
N GLN A 123 10.14 -22.26 -14.71
CA GLN A 123 10.11 -22.85 -16.05
C GLN A 123 11.39 -22.56 -16.83
N GLN A 124 11.92 -21.34 -16.76
CA GLN A 124 13.17 -20.97 -17.42
C GLN A 124 14.38 -21.73 -16.84
N LEU A 125 14.41 -21.94 -15.52
CA LEU A 125 15.45 -22.72 -14.86
C LEU A 125 15.41 -24.20 -15.27
N LYS A 126 14.23 -24.80 -15.39
CA LYS A 126 14.08 -26.18 -15.89
C LYS A 126 14.60 -26.32 -17.32
N LYS A 127 14.22 -25.40 -18.22
CA LYS A 127 14.67 -25.39 -19.63
C LYS A 127 16.17 -25.19 -19.83
N LYS A 128 16.90 -24.67 -18.83
CA LYS A 128 18.36 -24.49 -18.87
C LYS A 128 19.14 -25.69 -18.33
N LYS A 129 18.46 -26.64 -17.67
CA LYS A 129 19.05 -27.83 -17.05
C LYS A 129 19.00 -29.05 -17.98
N ASP A 130 18.16 -28.99 -19.01
CA ASP A 130 18.09 -29.92 -20.14
C ASP A 130 18.95 -29.40 -21.31
#